data_AF-A0A7R9NJN8-F1
#
_entry.id   AF-A0A7R9NJN8-F1
#
_cell.length_a   1.000
_cell.length_b   1.000
_cell.length_c   1.000
_cell.angle_alpha   90.00
_cell.angle_beta   90.00
_cell.angle_gamma   90.00
#
_symmetry.space_group_name_H-M   'P 1'
#
loop_
_entity.id
_entity.type
_entity.pdbx_description
1 polymer ?
#
loop_
_entity_poly.entity_id
_entity_poly.type
_entity_poly.pdbx_seq_one_letter_code
_entity_poly.pdbx_strand_id
1 'polypeptide(L)'
;MDKFLNRINLGRSCYFSIMDPNLDGDFAKLLKKMSVILTGPVTWMKDTIAPYQKQYPYYHKKFRRVPTADHCYKDDNVCLYEADEQFKRDKLVDDEIIKILRTRVNECLFYEVHDKKVKCARVSEDYEAARVNHVIKYGDLGHFGTAKDAYYKQKHRMIWERRHGPVGSGMKDANEVKA
;
A
#
# COMPACT_ATOMS: atom_id res chain seq x y z
N MET A 1 24.85 -32.37 -24.23
CA MET A 1 24.73 -31.04 -24.85
C MET A 1 23.61 -31.01 -25.90
N ASP A 2 23.49 -32.00 -26.78
CA ASP A 2 22.53 -31.96 -27.90
C ASP A 2 21.05 -32.07 -27.51
N LYS A 3 20.72 -32.67 -26.37
CA LYS A 3 19.34 -32.65 -25.82
C LYS A 3 18.92 -31.30 -25.23
N PHE A 4 19.88 -30.40 -24.93
CA PHE A 4 19.61 -29.06 -24.37
C PHE A 4 19.23 -28.07 -25.48
N LEU A 5 19.88 -28.17 -26.65
CA LEU A 5 19.64 -27.30 -27.80
C LEU A 5 18.32 -27.60 -28.52
N ASN A 6 17.88 -28.86 -28.56
CA ASN A 6 16.67 -29.27 -29.27
C ASN A 6 15.34 -28.96 -28.55
N ARG A 7 15.37 -28.45 -27.30
CA ARG A 7 14.18 -28.04 -26.54
C ARG A 7 13.95 -26.53 -26.49
N ILE A 8 14.80 -25.75 -27.16
CA ILE A 8 14.73 -24.27 -27.22
C ILE A 8 13.65 -23.81 -28.21
N ASN A 9 13.20 -24.67 -29.12
CA ASN A 9 12.10 -24.38 -30.04
C ASN A 9 10.78 -24.89 -29.45
N LEU A 10 9.83 -23.96 -29.23
CA LEU A 10 8.44 -24.14 -28.74
C LEU A 10 8.23 -23.94 -27.23
N GLY A 11 8.34 -22.68 -26.84
CA GLY A 11 7.72 -22.14 -25.64
C GLY A 11 7.81 -20.63 -25.69
N ARG A 12 6.85 -19.95 -26.33
CA ARG A 12 6.72 -18.49 -26.28
C ARG A 12 6.48 -18.10 -24.82
N SER A 13 7.55 -17.84 -24.09
CA SER A 13 7.52 -17.24 -22.76
C SER A 13 7.06 -15.79 -22.93
N CYS A 14 5.89 -15.46 -22.36
CA CYS A 14 5.32 -14.11 -22.33
C CYS A 14 6.15 -13.09 -21.53
N TYR A 15 7.33 -13.46 -21.02
CA TYR A 15 8.18 -12.56 -20.22
C TYR A 15 9.23 -11.79 -21.06
N PHE A 16 9.34 -12.04 -22.37
CA PHE A 16 10.20 -11.27 -23.28
C PHE A 16 9.47 -10.05 -23.87
N SER A 17 8.84 -9.23 -23.03
CA SER A 17 8.14 -8.00 -23.48
C SER A 17 8.71 -6.71 -22.88
N ILE A 18 9.88 -6.75 -22.22
CA ILE A 18 10.52 -5.56 -21.63
C ILE A 18 11.57 -4.94 -22.57
N MET A 19 11.92 -5.59 -23.68
CA MET A 19 12.70 -4.94 -24.74
C MET A 19 11.75 -4.45 -25.82
N ASP A 20 11.77 -3.14 -26.07
CA ASP A 20 11.12 -2.53 -27.23
C ASP A 20 11.47 -3.33 -28.50
N PRO A 21 10.49 -3.89 -29.22
CA PRO A 21 10.75 -4.74 -30.39
C PRO A 21 11.32 -3.98 -31.59
N ASN A 22 11.45 -2.64 -31.49
CA ASN A 22 11.89 -1.74 -32.56
C ASN A 22 13.30 -1.14 -32.32
N LEU A 23 14.10 -1.72 -31.42
CA LEU A 23 15.48 -1.27 -31.22
C LEU A 23 16.39 -1.85 -32.33
N ASP A 24 16.46 -1.16 -33.46
CA ASP A 24 17.31 -1.57 -34.59
C ASP A 24 18.75 -1.06 -34.42
N GLY A 25 19.67 -1.99 -34.18
CA GLY A 25 21.09 -1.70 -34.03
C GLY A 25 21.91 -2.92 -33.61
N ASP A 26 23.22 -2.91 -33.87
CA ASP A 26 24.09 -4.06 -33.54
C ASP A 26 24.22 -4.29 -32.03
N PHE A 27 24.13 -3.21 -31.23
CA PHE A 27 24.07 -3.31 -29.78
C PHE A 27 22.78 -4.00 -29.29
N ALA A 28 21.65 -3.73 -29.92
CA ALA A 28 20.38 -4.38 -29.59
C ALA A 28 20.43 -5.89 -29.87
N LYS A 29 21.02 -6.28 -31.01
CA LYS A 29 21.28 -7.69 -31.35
C LYS A 29 22.20 -8.36 -30.33
N LEU A 30 23.24 -7.67 -29.87
CA LEU A 30 24.15 -8.17 -28.84
C LEU A 30 23.43 -8.38 -27.51
N LEU A 31 22.68 -7.38 -27.04
CA LEU A 31 21.92 -7.48 -25.78
C LEU A 31 20.87 -8.59 -25.82
N LYS A 32 20.19 -8.77 -26.96
CA LYS A 32 19.23 -9.87 -27.14
C LYS A 32 19.90 -11.25 -27.07
N LYS A 33 21.11 -11.39 -27.62
CA LYS A 33 21.88 -12.63 -27.51
C LYS A 33 22.32 -12.88 -26.06
N MET A 34 22.81 -11.84 -25.39
CA MET A 34 23.24 -11.92 -23.98
C MET A 34 22.07 -12.26 -23.04
N SER A 35 20.90 -11.67 -23.25
CA SER A 35 19.73 -11.94 -22.41
C SER A 35 19.26 -13.39 -22.53
N VAL A 36 19.32 -14.01 -23.71
CA VAL A 36 18.99 -15.43 -23.89
C VAL A 36 20.01 -16.34 -23.18
N ILE A 37 21.30 -16.01 -23.24
CA ILE A 37 22.36 -16.78 -22.55
C ILE A 37 22.17 -16.71 -21.03
N LEU A 38 21.77 -15.55 -20.49
CA LEU A 38 21.59 -15.36 -19.05
C LEU A 38 20.24 -15.89 -18.54
N THR A 39 19.14 -15.64 -19.27
CA THR A 39 17.79 -16.04 -18.85
C THR A 39 17.46 -17.49 -19.19
N GLY A 40 18.06 -18.06 -20.25
CA GLY A 40 17.87 -19.46 -20.64
C GLY A 40 18.08 -20.48 -19.52
N PRO A 41 19.18 -20.44 -18.74
CA PRO A 41 19.34 -21.35 -17.61
C PRO A 41 18.30 -21.10 -16.50
N VAL A 42 17.90 -19.85 -16.27
CA VAL A 42 16.89 -19.48 -15.25
C VAL A 42 15.50 -20.02 -15.63
N THR A 43 15.09 -19.87 -16.89
CA THR A 43 13.81 -20.41 -17.37
C THR A 43 13.83 -21.94 -17.36
N TRP A 44 14.96 -22.56 -17.74
CA TRP A 44 15.12 -24.01 -17.64
C TRP A 44 14.96 -24.50 -16.19
N MET A 45 15.58 -23.83 -15.21
CA MET A 45 15.41 -24.18 -13.79
C MET A 45 13.96 -24.00 -13.34
N LYS A 46 13.30 -22.89 -13.71
CA LYS A 46 11.88 -22.66 -13.40
C LYS A 46 11.00 -23.77 -13.95
N ASP A 47 11.16 -24.12 -15.22
CA ASP A 47 10.36 -25.15 -15.89
C ASP A 47 10.64 -26.55 -15.33
N THR A 48 11.86 -26.79 -14.87
CA THR A 48 12.25 -28.05 -14.21
C THR A 48 11.62 -28.17 -12.82
N ILE A 49 11.53 -27.08 -12.06
CA ILE A 49 11.00 -27.08 -10.68
C ILE A 49 9.48 -26.97 -10.63
N ALA A 50 8.87 -26.22 -11.55
CA ALA A 50 7.42 -25.98 -11.62
C ALA A 50 6.53 -27.23 -11.47
N PRO A 51 6.80 -28.39 -12.11
CA PRO A 51 5.97 -29.58 -11.94
C PRO A 51 6.08 -30.22 -10.54
N TYR A 52 7.15 -29.96 -9.80
CA TYR A 52 7.33 -30.47 -8.43
C TYR A 52 6.67 -29.57 -7.38
N GLN A 53 6.21 -28.38 -7.76
CA GLN A 53 5.55 -27.45 -6.85
C GLN A 53 4.09 -27.86 -6.61
N LYS A 54 3.84 -28.52 -5.48
CA LYS A 54 2.49 -28.84 -5.01
C LYS A 54 1.72 -27.53 -4.76
N GLN A 55 0.66 -27.29 -5.53
CA GLN A 55 -0.23 -26.14 -5.33
C GLN A 55 -1.20 -26.47 -4.19
N TYR A 56 -1.10 -25.74 -3.08
CA TYR A 56 -2.05 -25.83 -1.97
C TYR A 56 -2.93 -24.58 -1.96
N PRO A 57 -4.25 -24.73 -1.76
CA PRO A 57 -5.12 -23.56 -1.63
C PRO A 57 -4.77 -22.81 -0.34
N TYR A 58 -4.56 -21.50 -0.45
CA TYR A 58 -4.50 -20.60 0.69
C TYR A 58 -5.69 -19.64 0.62
N TYR A 59 -6.25 -19.31 1.78
CA TYR A 59 -7.41 -18.43 1.88
C TYR A 59 -7.06 -17.17 2.65
N HIS A 60 -7.64 -16.05 2.22
CA HIS A 60 -7.55 -14.80 2.96
C HIS A 60 -8.43 -14.89 4.20
N LYS A 61 -7.83 -14.66 5.38
CA LYS A 61 -8.57 -14.64 6.65
C LYS A 61 -9.53 -13.45 6.66
N LYS A 62 -10.82 -13.73 6.84
CA LYS A 62 -11.86 -12.70 7.00
C LYS A 62 -12.15 -12.52 8.48
N PHE A 63 -11.95 -11.32 8.98
CA PHE A 63 -12.32 -10.96 10.35
C PHE A 63 -13.72 -10.35 10.35
N ARG A 64 -14.58 -10.82 11.26
CA ARG A 64 -15.85 -10.16 11.54
C ARG A 64 -15.60 -8.84 12.26
N ARG A 65 -16.50 -7.87 12.10
CA ARG A 65 -16.48 -6.62 12.86
C ARG A 65 -16.95 -6.87 14.29
N VAL A 66 -16.27 -6.24 15.23
CA VAL A 66 -16.53 -6.17 16.67
C VAL A 66 -17.10 -4.77 16.95
N PRO A 67 -17.91 -4.56 18.00
CA PRO A 67 -18.25 -3.22 18.47
C PRO A 67 -17.00 -2.35 18.71
N THR A 68 -17.10 -1.05 18.41
CA THR A 68 -16.04 -0.08 18.69
C THR A 68 -15.98 0.26 20.19
N ALA A 69 -14.90 0.91 20.61
CA ALA A 69 -14.65 1.28 22.01
C ALA A 69 -15.78 2.12 22.64
N ASP A 70 -16.55 2.84 21.83
CA ASP A 70 -17.61 3.78 22.26
C ASP A 70 -18.85 3.07 22.81
N HIS A 71 -19.12 1.86 22.32
CA HIS A 71 -20.26 1.06 22.73
C HIS A 71 -19.98 0.23 23.99
N CYS A 72 -18.71 0.20 24.40
CA CYS A 72 -18.25 -0.63 25.49
C CYS A 72 -18.44 0.06 26.85
N TYR A 73 -18.75 -0.73 27.88
CA TYR A 73 -18.68 -0.23 29.25
C TYR A 73 -17.22 -0.08 29.70
N LYS A 74 -16.96 0.85 30.63
CA LYS A 74 -15.58 1.14 31.08
C LYS A 74 -14.94 -0.01 31.85
N ASP A 75 -15.76 -0.83 32.51
CA ASP A 75 -15.32 -1.91 33.38
C ASP A 75 -15.21 -3.26 32.64
N ASP A 76 -15.70 -3.34 31.40
CA ASP A 76 -15.63 -4.55 30.57
C ASP A 76 -14.31 -4.58 29.77
N ASN A 77 -13.31 -5.26 30.34
CA ASN A 77 -12.00 -5.41 29.73
C ASN A 77 -11.99 -6.32 28.50
N VAL A 78 -12.94 -7.26 28.37
CA VAL A 78 -13.00 -8.20 27.23
C VAL A 78 -13.45 -7.45 25.99
N CYS A 79 -14.54 -6.69 26.11
CA CYS A 79 -15.06 -5.88 25.01
C CYS A 79 -14.05 -4.79 24.58
N LEU A 80 -13.37 -4.14 25.52
CA LEU A 80 -12.29 -3.18 25.19
C LEU A 80 -11.12 -3.85 24.49
N TYR A 81 -10.72 -5.04 24.93
CA TYR A 81 -9.64 -5.80 24.32
C TYR A 81 -9.96 -6.19 22.86
N GLU A 82 -11.17 -6.68 22.59
CA GLU A 82 -11.58 -7.03 21.22
C GLU A 82 -11.62 -5.80 20.30
N ALA A 83 -12.10 -4.66 20.81
CA ALA A 83 -12.13 -3.39 20.10
C ALA A 83 -10.71 -2.88 19.79
N ASP A 84 -9.79 -2.97 20.75
CA ASP A 84 -8.37 -2.61 20.57
C ASP A 84 -7.69 -3.51 19.53
N GLU A 85 -7.94 -4.81 19.56
CA GLU A 85 -7.38 -5.74 18.57
C GLU A 85 -7.96 -5.48 17.17
N GLN A 86 -9.22 -5.06 17.05
CA GLN A 86 -9.75 -4.60 15.77
C GLN A 86 -9.06 -3.30 15.31
N PHE A 87 -8.91 -2.33 16.20
CA PHE A 87 -8.26 -1.06 15.89
C PHE A 87 -6.81 -1.23 15.42
N LYS A 88 -6.02 -2.09 16.08
CA LYS A 88 -4.66 -2.42 15.66
C LYS A 88 -4.62 -3.05 14.26
N ARG A 89 -5.55 -3.96 13.97
CA ARG A 89 -5.65 -4.59 12.64
C ARG A 89 -6.02 -3.57 11.57
N ASP A 90 -7.00 -2.71 11.83
CA ASP A 90 -7.40 -1.65 10.90
C ASP A 90 -6.26 -0.65 10.68
N LYS A 91 -5.44 -0.34 11.71
CA LYS A 91 -4.22 0.47 11.58
C LYS A 91 -3.21 -0.15 10.62
N LEU A 92 -2.93 -1.45 10.76
CA LEU A 92 -2.00 -2.16 9.85
C LEU A 92 -2.50 -2.13 8.39
N VAL A 93 -3.81 -2.23 8.19
CA VAL A 93 -4.41 -2.12 6.85
C VAL A 93 -4.23 -0.70 6.30
N ASP A 94 -4.51 0.33 7.11
CA ASP A 94 -4.35 1.73 6.71
C ASP A 94 -2.87 2.09 6.41
N ASP A 95 -1.92 1.52 7.15
CA ASP A 95 -0.48 1.65 6.90
C ASP A 95 -0.08 1.07 5.52
N GLU A 96 -0.59 -0.12 5.18
CA GLU A 96 -0.35 -0.74 3.88
C GLU A 96 -1.05 0.01 2.73
N ILE A 97 -2.22 0.62 2.97
CA ILE A 97 -2.88 1.48 1.97
C ILE A 97 -1.97 2.65 1.57
N ILE A 98 -1.37 3.34 2.55
CA ILE A 98 -0.47 4.47 2.29
C ILE A 98 0.79 4.03 1.58
N LYS A 99 1.33 2.86 1.96
CA LYS A 99 2.49 2.27 1.31
C LYS A 99 2.20 1.98 -0.17
N ILE A 100 1.03 1.43 -0.50
CA ILE A 100 0.60 1.22 -1.89
C ILE A 100 0.51 2.56 -2.64
N LEU A 101 -0.10 3.58 -2.05
CA LEU A 101 -0.20 4.91 -2.67
C LEU A 101 1.18 5.54 -2.89
N ARG A 102 2.09 5.41 -1.92
CA ARG A 102 3.48 5.85 -2.05
C ARG A 102 4.20 5.13 -3.19
N THR A 103 4.04 3.82 -3.31
CA THR A 103 4.61 3.03 -4.41
C THR A 103 4.12 3.56 -5.76
N ARG A 104 2.82 3.86 -5.90
CA ARG A 104 2.27 4.43 -7.14
C ARG A 104 2.86 5.80 -7.48
N VAL A 105 3.04 6.66 -6.48
CA VAL A 105 3.73 7.95 -6.67
C VAL A 105 5.16 7.70 -7.17
N ASN A 106 5.90 6.81 -6.52
CA ASN A 106 7.27 6.50 -6.90
C ASN A 106 7.38 5.90 -8.31
N GLU A 107 6.48 4.99 -8.68
CA GLU A 107 6.41 4.41 -10.03
C GLU A 107 6.14 5.50 -11.07
N CYS A 108 5.17 6.39 -10.82
CA CYS A 108 4.88 7.51 -11.71
C CYS A 108 6.11 8.41 -11.90
N LEU A 109 6.76 8.80 -10.80
CA LEU A 109 7.97 9.62 -10.83
C LEU A 109 9.12 8.95 -11.60
N PHE A 110 9.22 7.61 -11.53
CA PHE A 110 10.25 6.85 -12.22
C PHE A 110 10.01 6.76 -13.73
N TYR A 111 8.77 6.52 -14.16
CA TYR A 111 8.45 6.42 -15.59
C TYR A 111 8.40 7.78 -16.29
N GLU A 112 8.02 8.85 -15.60
CA GLU A 112 7.76 10.18 -16.18
C GLU A 112 8.85 11.21 -15.82
N VAL A 113 10.12 10.83 -16.00
CA VAL A 113 11.31 11.58 -15.56
C VAL A 113 11.25 13.09 -15.91
N HIS A 114 10.83 13.44 -17.13
CA HIS A 114 10.86 14.81 -17.64
C HIS A 114 9.63 15.66 -17.24
N ASP A 115 8.41 15.09 -17.28
CA ASP A 115 7.14 15.81 -17.09
C ASP A 115 6.38 15.43 -15.81
N LYS A 116 7.10 14.94 -14.80
CA LYS A 116 6.53 14.41 -13.55
C LYS A 116 5.53 15.32 -12.83
N LYS A 117 5.68 16.66 -12.93
CA LYS A 117 4.82 17.61 -12.21
C LYS A 117 3.38 17.62 -12.72
N VAL A 118 3.20 17.47 -14.03
CA VAL A 118 1.87 17.57 -14.65
C VAL A 118 1.20 16.20 -14.65
N LYS A 119 1.95 15.17 -15.02
CA LYS A 119 1.40 13.84 -15.23
C LYS A 119 1.17 13.07 -13.91
N CYS A 120 2.03 13.25 -12.89
CA CYS A 120 1.85 12.62 -11.57
C CYS A 120 0.99 13.43 -10.58
N ALA A 121 0.42 14.58 -10.98
CA ALA A 121 -0.29 15.47 -10.07
C ALA A 121 -1.41 14.75 -9.29
N ARG A 122 -2.31 14.06 -10.00
CA ARG A 122 -3.44 13.35 -9.40
C ARG A 122 -3.02 12.28 -8.39
N VAL A 123 -2.01 11.46 -8.75
CA VAL A 123 -1.54 10.37 -7.87
C VAL A 123 -0.87 10.94 -6.62
N SER A 124 -0.18 12.08 -6.76
CA SER A 124 0.38 12.81 -5.63
C SER A 124 -0.70 13.38 -4.73
N GLU A 125 -1.75 13.99 -5.28
CA GLU A 125 -2.88 14.53 -4.52
C GLU A 125 -3.62 13.43 -3.72
N ASP A 126 -3.89 12.29 -4.35
CA ASP A 126 -4.50 11.13 -3.69
C ASP A 126 -3.66 10.63 -2.51
N TYR A 127 -2.33 10.55 -2.70
CA TYR A 127 -1.40 10.16 -1.63
C TYR A 127 -1.37 11.19 -0.49
N GLU A 128 -1.32 12.47 -0.81
CA GLU A 128 -1.31 13.55 0.18
C GLU A 128 -2.59 13.58 1.01
N ALA A 129 -3.75 13.48 0.35
CA ALA A 129 -5.04 13.41 1.03
C ALA A 129 -5.13 12.19 1.97
N ALA A 130 -4.70 11.01 1.49
CA ALA A 130 -4.68 9.80 2.31
C ALA A 130 -3.70 9.90 3.49
N ARG A 131 -2.51 10.47 3.27
CA ARG A 131 -1.50 10.68 4.31
C ARG A 131 -2.01 11.61 5.40
N VAL A 132 -2.64 12.72 5.02
CA VAL A 132 -3.22 13.67 5.97
C VAL A 132 -4.31 12.98 6.80
N ASN A 133 -5.22 12.24 6.18
CA ASN A 133 -6.28 11.51 6.90
C ASN A 133 -5.73 10.47 7.88
N HIS A 134 -4.66 9.78 7.51
CA HIS A 134 -4.01 8.81 8.38
C HIS A 134 -3.35 9.46 9.60
N VAL A 135 -2.61 10.55 9.40
CA VAL A 135 -2.00 11.30 10.51
C VAL A 135 -3.06 11.93 11.41
N ILE A 136 -4.18 12.40 10.85
CA ILE A 136 -5.32 12.88 11.64
C ILE A 136 -5.83 11.76 12.58
N LYS A 137 -5.96 10.54 12.09
CA LYS A 137 -6.45 9.40 12.88
C LYS A 137 -5.41 8.85 13.87
N TYR A 138 -4.19 8.61 13.44
CA TYR A 138 -3.17 7.86 14.19
C TYR A 138 -1.98 8.69 14.67
N GLY A 139 -1.83 9.95 14.27
CA GLY A 139 -0.76 10.83 14.72
C GLY A 139 -0.83 11.11 16.22
N ASP A 140 0.31 11.28 16.88
CA ASP A 140 0.44 11.63 18.31
C ASP A 140 -0.20 10.67 19.33
N LEU A 141 -0.69 9.50 18.90
CA LEU A 141 -1.21 8.46 19.81
C LEU A 141 -0.10 7.70 20.58
N GLY A 142 1.17 7.96 20.26
CA GLY A 142 2.31 7.23 20.82
C GLY A 142 2.43 5.79 20.31
N HIS A 143 3.41 5.06 20.84
CA HIS A 143 3.65 3.66 20.46
C HIS A 143 2.54 2.72 20.95
N PHE A 144 2.03 2.94 22.17
CA PHE A 144 1.00 2.12 22.82
C PHE A 144 -0.43 2.64 22.60
N GLY A 145 -0.68 3.37 21.51
CA GLY A 145 -1.99 3.96 21.23
C GLY A 145 -3.11 2.92 21.13
N THR A 146 -4.15 3.08 21.95
CA THR A 146 -5.33 2.21 22.00
C THR A 146 -6.50 2.79 21.19
N ALA A 147 -7.55 1.99 20.98
CA ALA A 147 -8.78 2.47 20.35
C ALA A 147 -9.43 3.59 21.19
N LYS A 148 -9.30 3.51 22.52
CA LYS A 148 -9.76 4.54 23.46
C LYS A 148 -9.05 5.88 23.26
N ASP A 149 -7.74 5.87 23.02
CA ASP A 149 -6.97 7.10 22.76
C ASP A 149 -7.39 7.76 21.44
N ALA A 150 -7.59 6.94 20.39
CA ALA A 150 -8.12 7.41 19.12
C ALA A 150 -9.52 8.03 19.28
N TYR A 151 -10.38 7.39 20.07
CA TYR A 151 -11.70 7.91 20.38
C TYR A 151 -11.64 9.26 21.10
N TYR A 152 -10.80 9.39 22.13
CA TYR A 152 -10.63 10.67 22.80
C TYR A 152 -10.06 11.73 21.86
N LYS A 153 -9.10 11.41 20.99
CA LYS A 153 -8.61 12.35 19.98
C LYS A 153 -9.74 12.84 19.08
N GLN A 154 -10.58 11.93 18.58
CA GLN A 154 -11.75 12.27 17.77
C GLN A 154 -12.72 13.18 18.55
N LYS A 155 -13.00 12.86 19.81
CA LYS A 155 -13.85 13.68 20.68
C LYS A 155 -13.30 15.08 20.88
N HIS A 156 -11.99 15.23 21.11
CA HIS A 156 -11.36 16.55 21.25
C HIS A 156 -11.52 17.37 19.96
N ARG A 157 -11.36 16.74 18.79
CA ARG A 157 -11.60 17.39 17.49
C ARG A 157 -13.04 17.87 17.35
N MET A 158 -14.03 17.02 17.66
CA MET A 158 -15.45 17.40 17.56
C MET A 158 -15.83 18.52 18.55
N ILE A 159 -15.30 18.50 19.78
CA ILE A 159 -15.52 19.58 20.75
C ILE A 159 -14.91 20.89 20.26
N TRP A 160 -13.71 20.83 19.66
CA TRP A 160 -13.08 22.00 19.08
C TRP A 160 -13.89 22.54 17.91
N GLU A 161 -14.36 21.68 17.02
CA GLU A 161 -15.16 22.07 15.84
C GLU A 161 -16.48 22.75 16.24
N ARG A 162 -17.12 22.24 17.29
CA ARG A 162 -18.33 22.85 17.85
C ARG A 162 -18.09 24.28 18.32
N ARG A 163 -16.91 24.58 18.87
CA ARG A 163 -16.58 25.90 19.44
C ARG A 163 -16.09 26.89 18.39
N HIS A 164 -15.23 26.45 17.47
CA HIS A 164 -14.48 27.37 16.61
C HIS A 164 -14.82 27.23 15.12
N GLY A 165 -15.56 26.21 14.70
CA GLY A 165 -15.84 25.93 13.29
C GLY A 165 -14.91 24.85 12.71
N PRO A 166 -14.72 24.77 11.38
CA PRO A 166 -13.88 23.73 10.79
C PRO A 166 -12.42 23.87 11.22
N VAL A 167 -11.74 22.73 11.45
CA VAL A 167 -10.32 22.71 11.87
C VAL A 167 -9.46 23.50 10.87
N GLY A 168 -8.76 24.52 11.37
CA GLY A 168 -7.92 25.42 10.56
C GLY A 168 -8.44 26.87 10.45
N SER A 169 -9.65 27.17 10.91
CA SER A 169 -10.22 28.53 10.87
C SER A 169 -9.71 29.51 11.94
N GLY A 170 -8.74 29.09 12.78
CA GLY A 170 -8.30 29.86 13.95
C GLY A 170 -9.24 29.74 15.15
N MET A 171 -8.75 30.12 16.34
CA MET A 171 -9.59 30.19 17.55
C MET A 171 -10.42 31.47 17.51
N LYS A 172 -11.73 31.35 17.72
CA LYS A 172 -12.61 32.50 17.98
C LYS A 172 -12.29 33.09 19.35
N ASP A 173 -12.41 34.40 19.47
CA ASP A 173 -12.23 35.09 20.75
C ASP A 173 -13.23 34.55 21.79
N ALA A 174 -12.82 34.54 23.06
CA ALA A 174 -13.62 34.00 24.16
C ALA A 174 -15.01 34.65 24.27
N ASN A 175 -15.17 35.88 23.77
CA ASN A 175 -16.44 36.61 23.75
C ASN A 175 -17.42 36.14 22.66
N GLU A 176 -16.93 35.44 21.62
CA GLU A 176 -17.74 34.98 20.48
C GLU A 176 -18.14 33.50 20.57
N VAL A 177 -17.54 32.74 21.48
CA VAL A 177 -17.89 31.33 21.73
C VAL A 177 -19.21 31.28 22.50
N LYS A 178 -20.32 31.37 21.75
CA LYS A 178 -21.67 31.13 22.30
C LYS A 178 -21.75 29.68 22.80
N ALA A 179 -22.11 29.53 24.08
CA ALA A 179 -22.18 28.25 24.80
C ALA A 179 -23.10 27.23 24.10
#